data_AF-A0A8T0NIS0-F1
#
_entry.id   AF-A0A8T0NIS0-F1
#
_cell.length_a   1.000
_cell.length_b   1.000
_cell.length_c   1.000
_cell.angle_alpha   90.00
_cell.angle_beta   90.00
_cell.angle_gamma   90.00
#
_symmetry.space_group_name_H-M   'P 1'
#
loop_
_entity.id
_entity.type
_entity.pdbx_description
1 polymer ?
#
loop_
_entity_poly.entity_id
_entity_poly.type
_entity_poly.pdbx_seq_one_letter_code
_entity_poly.pdbx_strand_id
1 'polypeptide(L)'
;MSSLKMPAGGKLDQCCFVCKDDGDNLHRCDFRNCTKAYHLRCLENKHDSFSSHSEQLICDWHICFNCRQSSHFQCLCCPKSVCHDCLGKVGFVELRMQQKGFCTSCLSKAILNS
;
A
#
# COMPACT_ATOMS: atom_id res chain seq x y z
N MET A 1 -19.67 15.21 -2.28
CA MET A 1 -19.02 15.26 -3.60
C MET A 1 -17.52 15.28 -3.36
N SER A 2 -16.90 14.10 -3.25
CA SER A 2 -15.45 14.01 -3.03
C SER A 2 -14.91 13.16 -4.17
N SER A 3 -14.72 13.82 -5.31
CA SER A 3 -14.09 13.22 -6.48
C SER A 3 -12.78 12.59 -6.05
N LEU A 4 -12.56 11.33 -6.45
CA LEU A 4 -11.22 10.76 -6.52
C LEU A 4 -10.45 11.63 -7.51
N LYS A 5 -9.79 12.65 -6.99
CA LYS A 5 -8.91 13.53 -7.77
C LYS A 5 -7.67 12.69 -8.06
N MET A 6 -7.74 11.90 -9.12
CA MET A 6 -6.53 11.38 -9.74
C MET A 6 -5.83 12.58 -10.35
N PRO A 7 -4.63 12.96 -9.86
CA PRO A 7 -3.91 14.06 -10.45
C PRO A 7 -3.61 13.69 -11.90
N ALA A 8 -4.14 14.50 -12.81
CA ALA A 8 -3.78 14.47 -14.21
C ALA A 8 -2.25 14.65 -14.30
N GLY A 9 -1.54 13.60 -14.70
CA GLY A 9 -0.09 13.66 -14.96
C GLY A 9 0.82 13.85 -13.73
N GLY A 10 0.32 13.63 -12.51
CA GLY A 10 1.13 13.73 -11.29
C GLY A 10 1.91 12.44 -11.02
N LYS A 11 3.23 12.55 -10.85
CA LYS A 11 4.14 11.48 -10.45
C LYS A 11 3.61 10.81 -9.15
N LEU A 12 3.21 9.53 -9.21
CA LEU A 12 2.59 8.80 -8.08
C LEU A 12 3.51 8.70 -6.84
N ASP A 13 4.79 8.96 -7.03
CA ASP A 13 5.85 9.09 -6.03
C ASP A 13 5.83 10.43 -5.26
N GLN A 14 4.91 11.34 -5.56
CA GLN A 14 4.78 12.66 -4.91
C GLN A 14 3.61 12.77 -3.92
N CYS A 15 2.87 11.69 -3.71
CA CYS A 15 1.78 11.65 -2.73
C CYS A 15 2.02 10.53 -1.72
N CYS A 16 1.59 10.75 -0.48
CA CYS A 16 1.59 9.70 0.52
C CYS A 16 0.63 8.58 0.11
N PHE A 17 1.12 7.36 0.01
CA PHE A 17 0.31 6.22 -0.37
C PHE A 17 -0.75 5.84 0.68
N VAL A 18 -0.66 6.35 1.91
CA VAL A 18 -1.64 6.11 2.97
C VAL A 18 -2.76 7.16 2.97
N CYS A 19 -2.43 8.44 3.15
CA CYS A 19 -3.45 9.51 3.26
C CYS A 19 -3.88 10.10 1.91
N LYS A 20 -3.12 9.84 0.84
CA LYS A 20 -3.33 10.38 -0.53
C LYS A 20 -3.05 11.87 -0.69
N ASP A 21 -2.58 12.53 0.35
CA ASP A 21 -2.15 13.92 0.30
C ASP A 21 -0.69 14.04 -0.15
N ASP A 22 -0.39 15.11 -0.88
CA ASP A 22 0.95 15.64 -1.10
C ASP A 22 1.45 16.45 0.12
N GLY A 23 2.72 16.84 0.10
CA GLY A 23 3.31 17.69 1.15
C GLY A 23 4.79 17.42 1.41
N ASP A 24 5.32 18.17 2.39
CA ASP A 24 6.70 18.03 2.84
C ASP A 24 6.91 16.74 3.65
N ASN A 25 8.15 16.23 3.66
CA ASN A 25 8.58 15.02 4.41
C ASN A 25 7.95 13.70 3.91
N LEU A 26 7.85 13.54 2.59
CA LEU A 26 7.58 12.25 1.97
C LEU A 26 8.86 11.42 1.84
N HIS A 27 8.87 10.26 2.48
CA HIS A 27 9.93 9.27 2.37
C HIS A 27 9.56 8.22 1.34
N ARG A 28 10.49 7.89 0.45
CA ARG A 28 10.32 6.84 -0.56
C ARG A 28 10.73 5.48 0.00
N CYS A 29 10.06 4.44 -0.48
CA CYS A 29 10.46 3.07 -0.20
C CYS A 29 11.79 2.76 -0.90
N ASP A 30 12.73 2.15 -0.19
CA ASP A 30 14.05 1.77 -0.71
C ASP A 30 14.05 0.42 -1.45
N PHE A 31 12.91 -0.28 -1.47
CA PHE A 31 12.78 -1.52 -2.22
C PHE A 31 12.93 -1.25 -3.72
N ARG A 32 13.70 -2.09 -4.42
CA ARG A 32 14.03 -1.92 -5.84
C ARG A 32 12.77 -1.70 -6.69
N ASN A 33 12.77 -0.62 -7.48
CA ASN A 33 11.68 -0.22 -8.37
C ASN A 33 10.34 0.10 -7.67
N CYS A 34 10.34 0.28 -6.34
CA CYS A 34 9.14 0.71 -5.64
C CYS A 34 8.92 2.22 -5.82
N THR A 35 7.73 2.59 -6.29
CA THR A 35 7.35 3.98 -6.56
C THR A 35 6.49 4.59 -5.45
N LYS A 36 6.56 4.05 -4.24
CA LYS A 36 5.66 4.43 -3.14
C LYS A 36 6.36 5.40 -2.19
N ALA A 37 5.63 6.46 -1.82
CA ALA A 37 6.06 7.47 -0.88
C ALA A 37 5.11 7.57 0.33
N TYR A 38 5.63 8.01 1.48
CA TYR A 38 4.92 8.00 2.75
C TYR A 38 5.34 9.16 3.65
N HIS A 39 4.39 9.76 4.37
CA HIS A 39 4.75 10.60 5.52
C HIS A 39 5.13 9.72 6.70
N LEU A 40 6.18 10.07 7.47
CA LEU A 40 6.57 9.33 8.69
C LEU A 40 5.39 9.16 9.67
N ARG A 41 4.62 10.23 9.91
CA ARG A 41 3.40 10.19 10.74
C ARG A 41 2.34 9.20 10.25
N CYS A 42 2.29 8.94 8.94
CA CYS A 42 1.34 8.01 8.34
C CYS A 42 1.82 6.56 8.43
N LEU A 43 3.11 6.35 8.70
CA LEU A 43 3.70 5.06 9.01
C LEU A 43 3.47 4.70 10.48
N GLU A 44 3.74 5.64 11.41
CA GLU A 44 3.63 5.43 12.86
C GLU A 44 2.20 5.16 13.34
N ASN A 45 1.20 5.82 12.74
CA ASN A 45 -0.21 5.71 13.15
C ASN A 45 -0.91 4.42 12.68
N LYS A 46 -0.20 3.52 11.99
CA LYS A 46 -0.73 2.21 11.58
C LYS A 46 0.01 1.15 12.39
N HIS A 47 -0.59 0.80 13.52
CA HIS A 47 -0.19 -0.33 14.36
C HIS A 47 0.15 -1.55 13.48
N ASP A 48 1.32 -2.13 13.75
CA ASP A 48 1.92 -3.28 13.07
C ASP A 48 2.72 -3.00 11.79
N SER A 49 3.91 -2.43 12.05
CA SER A 49 5.23 -2.91 11.59
C SER A 49 5.77 -2.41 10.25
N PHE A 50 6.37 -1.22 10.28
CA PHE A 50 7.53 -0.92 9.45
C PHE A 50 8.76 -1.54 10.11
N SER A 51 9.41 -2.49 9.44
CA SER A 51 10.73 -2.92 9.88
C SER A 51 11.74 -1.87 9.44
N SER A 52 12.08 -0.96 10.34
CA SER A 52 13.30 -0.16 10.25
C SER A 52 14.51 -1.09 10.46
N HIS A 53 14.81 -1.93 9.48
CA HIS A 53 16.14 -2.51 9.39
C HIS A 53 17.07 -1.34 9.11
N SER A 54 17.74 -0.88 10.17
CA SER A 54 18.83 0.11 10.20
C SER A 54 19.17 0.68 8.81
N GLU A 55 18.70 1.90 8.57
CA GLU A 55 18.90 2.75 7.38
C GLU A 55 17.95 2.61 6.17
N GLN A 56 17.19 1.51 6.02
CA GLN A 56 16.29 1.33 4.86
C GLN A 56 14.80 1.33 5.24
N LEU A 57 14.01 2.11 4.51
CA LEU A 57 12.55 2.13 4.62
C LEU A 57 11.94 1.19 3.58
N ILE A 58 11.63 -0.04 4.01
CA ILE A 58 10.88 -1.00 3.20
C ILE A 58 9.41 -0.94 3.62
N CYS A 59 8.53 -0.57 2.68
CA CYS A 59 7.10 -0.46 2.98
C CYS A 59 6.40 -1.82 3.01
N ASP A 60 5.29 -1.90 3.75
CA ASP A 60 4.46 -3.11 3.88
C ASP A 60 3.88 -3.64 2.56
N TRP A 61 4.01 -2.88 1.47
CA TRP A 61 3.63 -3.37 0.14
C TRP A 61 4.45 -4.59 -0.29
N HIS A 62 5.63 -4.80 0.32
CA HIS A 62 6.54 -5.93 0.04
C HIS A 62 6.47 -7.03 1.11
N ILE A 63 5.68 -6.84 2.17
CA ILE A 63 5.63 -7.72 3.33
C ILE A 63 4.19 -8.19 3.53
N CYS A 64 3.98 -9.50 3.52
CA CYS A 64 2.69 -10.13 3.71
C CYS A 64 2.11 -9.70 5.07
N PHE A 65 0.94 -9.07 5.05
CA PHE A 65 0.34 -8.54 6.28
C PHE A 65 -0.03 -9.64 7.29
N ASN A 66 -0.18 -10.88 6.83
CA ASN A 66 -0.59 -12.01 7.67
C ASN A 66 0.60 -12.75 8.31
N CYS A 67 1.61 -13.12 7.50
CA CYS A 67 2.73 -13.94 7.97
C CYS A 67 4.08 -13.21 8.02
N ARG A 68 4.11 -11.93 7.62
CA ARG A 68 5.30 -11.07 7.58
C ARG A 68 6.45 -11.56 6.67
N GLN A 69 6.21 -12.58 5.84
CA GLN A 69 7.11 -13.00 4.75
C GLN A 69 6.94 -12.12 3.51
N SER A 70 7.74 -12.32 2.46
CA SER A 70 7.62 -11.57 1.20
C SER A 70 6.22 -11.69 0.59
N SER A 71 5.65 -10.55 0.19
CA SER A 71 4.35 -10.51 -0.47
C SER A 71 4.46 -10.72 -1.98
N HIS A 72 3.36 -11.17 -2.58
CA HIS A 72 3.25 -11.38 -4.02
C HIS A 72 2.13 -10.53 -4.60
N PHE A 73 1.01 -10.40 -3.88
CA PHE A 73 -0.14 -9.62 -4.29
C PHE A 73 -0.25 -8.34 -3.49
N GLN A 74 -0.35 -7.20 -4.18
CA GLN A 74 -0.41 -5.92 -3.49
C GLN A 74 -1.74 -5.18 -3.66
N CYS A 75 -2.25 -4.63 -2.56
CA CYS A 75 -3.46 -3.81 -2.60
C CYS A 75 -3.18 -2.52 -3.38
N LEU A 76 -4.08 -2.14 -4.29
CA LEU A 76 -3.91 -0.93 -5.09
C LEU A 76 -4.11 0.36 -4.26
N CYS A 77 -4.95 0.32 -3.24
CA CYS A 77 -5.34 1.50 -2.47
C CYS A 77 -4.57 1.71 -1.17
N CYS A 78 -3.87 0.71 -0.62
CA CYS A 78 -3.22 0.81 0.68
C CYS A 78 -1.99 -0.10 0.76
N PRO A 79 -1.15 0.04 1.82
CA PRO A 79 0.08 -0.75 1.94
C PRO A 79 -0.11 -2.25 2.14
N LYS A 80 -1.33 -2.73 2.43
CA LYS A 80 -1.56 -4.17 2.64
C LYS A 80 -1.19 -5.00 1.41
N SER A 81 -0.44 -6.06 1.63
CA SER A 81 -0.05 -7.03 0.61
C SER A 81 -0.07 -8.45 1.19
N VAL A 82 -0.17 -9.48 0.34
CA VAL A 82 -0.32 -10.89 0.76
C VAL A 82 0.57 -11.80 -0.08
N CYS A 83 1.12 -12.86 0.50
CA CYS A 83 1.86 -13.89 -0.23
C CYS A 83 0.91 -14.94 -0.84
N HIS A 84 1.42 -15.80 -1.74
CA HIS A 84 0.64 -16.90 -2.30
C HIS A 84 0.03 -17.82 -1.23
N ASP A 85 0.79 -18.16 -0.17
CA ASP A 85 0.33 -19.10 0.86
C ASP A 85 -0.80 -18.54 1.73
N CYS A 86 -0.89 -17.21 1.85
CA CYS A 86 -1.93 -16.54 2.62
C CYS A 86 -3.11 -16.09 1.75
N LEU A 87 -2.96 -16.07 0.42
CA LEU A 87 -4.05 -15.77 -0.49
C LEU A 87 -5.18 -16.81 -0.30
N GLY A 88 -6.43 -16.34 -0.22
CA GLY A 88 -7.59 -17.19 0.06
C GLY A 88 -7.80 -17.55 1.54
N LYS A 89 -6.79 -17.37 2.41
CA LYS A 89 -6.93 -17.55 3.87
C LYS A 89 -7.30 -16.26 4.58
N VAL A 90 -7.11 -15.13 3.91
CA VAL A 90 -7.35 -13.79 4.44
C VAL A 90 -8.22 -12.98 3.50
N GLY A 91 -8.81 -11.89 4.01
CA GLY A 91 -9.67 -10.97 3.26
C GLY A 91 -8.91 -10.17 2.19
N PHE A 92 -8.60 -10.81 1.07
CA PHE A 92 -7.92 -10.22 -0.08
C PHE A 92 -8.47 -10.80 -1.39
N VAL A 93 -8.80 -9.92 -2.33
CA VAL A 93 -9.32 -10.27 -3.66
C VAL A 93 -8.28 -9.87 -4.70
N GLU A 94 -7.76 -10.87 -5.41
CA GLU A 94 -6.80 -10.67 -6.50
C GLU A 94 -7.49 -10.25 -7.81
N LEU A 95 -6.86 -9.33 -8.53
CA LEU A 95 -7.13 -9.05 -9.93
C LEU A 95 -6.19 -9.93 -10.77
N ARG A 96 -6.76 -10.94 -11.44
CA ARG A 96 -6.07 -12.04 -12.16
C ARG A 96 -5.02 -11.64 -13.21
N MET A 97 -4.79 -10.35 -13.44
CA MET A 97 -3.96 -9.83 -14.53
C MET A 97 -2.60 -9.26 -14.08
N GLN A 98 -2.41 -8.85 -12.81
CA GLN A 98 -1.22 -8.04 -12.44
C GLN A 98 -0.57 -8.28 -11.07
N GLN A 99 -0.77 -9.42 -10.40
CA GLN A 99 -0.32 -9.58 -9.00
C GLN A 99 -0.77 -8.40 -8.10
N LYS A 100 -1.94 -7.83 -8.43
CA LYS A 100 -2.57 -6.70 -7.72
C LYS A 100 -3.94 -7.13 -7.23
N GLY A 101 -4.48 -6.40 -6.27
CA GLY A 101 -5.81 -6.68 -5.75
C GLY A 101 -6.33 -5.62 -4.81
N PHE A 102 -7.33 -6.02 -4.02
CA PHE A 102 -7.90 -5.22 -2.95
C PHE A 102 -8.00 -6.05 -1.69
N CYS A 103 -7.54 -5.51 -0.56
CA CYS A 103 -7.98 -6.01 0.73
C CYS A 103 -9.47 -5.70 0.92
N THR A 104 -10.17 -6.48 1.75
CA THR A 104 -11.63 -6.33 1.96
C THR A 104 -12.03 -4.89 2.29
N SER A 105 -11.28 -4.19 3.17
CA SER A 105 -11.59 -2.80 3.53
C SER A 105 -11.50 -1.83 2.35
N CYS A 106 -10.54 -2.02 1.46
CA CYS A 106 -10.40 -1.17 0.28
C CYS A 106 -11.41 -1.54 -0.80
N LEU A 107 -11.73 -2.83 -0.95
CA LEU A 107 -12.77 -3.29 -1.86
C LEU A 107 -14.13 -2.72 -1.47
N SER A 108 -14.51 -2.81 -0.19
CA SER A 108 -15.77 -2.23 0.30
C SER A 108 -15.84 -0.73 0.02
N LYS A 109 -14.75 0.02 0.22
CA LYS A 109 -14.70 1.45 -0.10
C LYS A 109 -14.81 1.73 -1.61
N ALA A 110 -14.24 0.88 -2.45
CA ALA A 110 -14.32 1.02 -3.90
C ALA A 110 -15.72 0.73 -4.44
N ILE A 111 -16.44 -0.22 -3.85
CA ILE A 111 -17.81 -0.58 -4.24
C ILE A 111 -18.85 0.38 -3.65
N LEU A 112 -18.69 0.84 -2.41
CA LEU A 112 -19.69 1.68 -1.73
C LEU A 112 -19.67 3.16 -2.17
N ASN A 113 -18.62 3.59 -2.86
CA ASN A 113 -18.50 4.95 -3.42
C ASN A 113 -18.64 4.97 -4.95
N SER A 114 -19.32 3.97 -5.54
CA SER A 114 -19.66 3.91 -6.97
C SER A 114 -20.95 4.65 -7.29
#